data_AF-A0A7S1N068-F1
#
_entry.id   AF-A0A7S1N068-F1
#
_cell.length_a   1.000
_cell.length_b   1.000
_cell.length_c   1.000
_cell.angle_alpha   90.00
_cell.angle_beta   90.00
_cell.angle_gamma   90.00
#
_symmetry.space_group_name_H-M   'P 1'
#
loop_
_entity.id
_entity.type
_entity.pdbx_description
1 polymer ?
#
loop_
_entity_poly.entity_id
_entity_poly.type
_entity_poly.pdbx_seq_one_letter_code
_entity_poly.pdbx_strand_id
1 'polypeptide(L)'
;LNGVTESELAPAISVLQLFLSSSKPVLRFAAVRILNRVAIDHPLAVSNCNIDMETLISDQNRSIATLAITTLLKTGNESSIDRLMKQMSSFMVEIGDEFKIVVVDAVHKLCMKFPSKFRSMMAFLSSILRDEGGFDYKKAIINAILGIVRTVAESKETALTHLCEFIEDCEFTYLSTQILHLLGEEGPRTAHPAKYIRYIYNRIILENATVRAAAVASLANFGLKCP
;
A
#
# COMPACT_ATOMS: atom_id res chain seq x y z
N LEU A 1 2.45 -1.88 28.04
CA LEU A 1 1.83 -1.32 29.26
C LEU A 1 0.74 -2.31 29.67
N ASN A 2 1.02 -3.22 30.60
CA ASN A 2 0.05 -4.28 30.90
C ASN A 2 -0.97 -3.75 31.92
N GLY A 3 -2.24 -3.64 31.52
CA GLY A 3 -3.36 -3.34 32.41
C GLY A 3 -3.69 -1.86 32.62
N VAL A 4 -3.12 -0.94 31.84
CA VAL A 4 -3.46 0.50 31.93
C VAL A 4 -4.72 0.80 31.12
N THR A 5 -5.65 1.52 31.72
CA THR A 5 -6.92 1.92 31.09
C THR A 5 -6.75 3.16 30.20
N GLU A 6 -7.66 3.37 29.24
CA GLU A 6 -7.62 4.57 28.38
C GLU A 6 -7.73 5.87 29.20
N SER A 7 -8.47 5.85 30.31
CA SER A 7 -8.61 7.01 31.21
C SER A 7 -7.30 7.39 31.90
N GLU A 8 -6.45 6.41 32.23
CA GLU A 8 -5.15 6.67 32.86
C GLU A 8 -4.11 7.17 31.85
N LEU A 9 -4.27 6.81 30.57
CA LEU A 9 -3.41 7.27 29.48
C LEU A 9 -3.75 8.70 29.03
N ALA A 10 -5.00 9.13 29.17
CA ALA A 10 -5.49 10.39 28.62
C ALA A 10 -4.63 11.62 29.00
N PRO A 11 -4.23 11.85 30.26
CA PRO A 11 -3.42 13.01 30.62
C PRO A 11 -2.04 13.02 29.92
N ALA A 12 -1.39 11.85 29.84
CA ALA A 12 -0.10 11.72 29.17
C ALA A 12 -0.25 11.96 27.66
N ILE A 13 -1.30 11.44 27.03
CA ILE A 13 -1.59 11.65 25.60
C ILE A 13 -1.85 13.14 25.32
N SER A 14 -2.60 13.85 26.17
CA SER A 14 -2.83 15.30 26.00
C SER A 14 -1.53 16.11 26.02
N VAL A 15 -0.58 15.78 26.90
CA VAL A 15 0.74 16.43 26.93
C VAL A 15 1.54 16.11 25.67
N LEU A 16 1.53 14.85 25.23
CA LEU A 16 2.21 14.45 23.99
C LEU A 16 1.60 15.15 22.77
N GLN A 17 0.28 15.32 22.72
CA GLN A 17 -0.42 16.04 21.66
C GLN A 17 0.06 17.49 21.58
N LEU A 18 0.17 18.20 22.71
CA LEU A 18 0.72 19.56 22.75
C LEU A 18 2.14 19.65 22.18
N PHE A 19 2.96 18.62 22.41
CA PHE A 19 4.32 18.57 21.89
C PHE A 19 4.41 18.36 20.37
N LEU A 20 3.37 17.84 19.71
CA LEU A 20 3.33 17.71 18.25
C LEU A 20 3.38 19.07 17.55
N SER A 21 2.79 20.11 18.15
CA SER A 21 2.80 21.48 17.61
C SER A 21 3.99 22.32 18.09
N SER A 22 4.94 21.74 18.81
CA SER A 22 6.08 22.49 19.35
C SER A 22 7.01 23.02 18.26
N SER A 23 7.52 24.24 18.42
CA SER A 23 8.57 24.78 17.56
C SER A 23 9.92 24.04 17.70
N LYS A 24 10.09 23.22 18.75
CA LYS A 24 11.31 22.45 19.02
C LYS A 24 11.22 21.06 18.37
N PRO A 25 12.05 20.73 17.36
CA PRO A 25 11.99 19.42 16.68
C PRO A 25 12.18 18.22 17.62
N VAL A 26 13.01 18.36 18.65
CA VAL A 26 13.27 17.29 19.63
C VAL A 26 12.00 16.90 20.39
N LEU A 27 11.14 17.87 20.74
CA LEU A 27 9.88 17.59 21.44
C LEU A 27 8.88 16.90 20.51
N ARG A 28 8.76 17.36 19.27
CA ARG A 28 7.92 16.72 18.24
C ARG A 28 8.34 15.28 17.99
N PHE A 29 9.65 15.04 17.82
CA PHE A 29 10.21 13.72 17.63
C PHE A 29 9.95 12.79 18.82
N ALA A 30 10.21 13.26 20.05
CA ALA A 30 9.95 12.48 21.25
C ALA A 30 8.46 12.12 21.38
N ALA A 31 7.58 13.10 21.15
CA ALA A 31 6.14 12.92 21.21
C ALA A 31 5.64 11.86 20.22
N VAL A 32 5.96 12.04 18.93
CA VAL A 32 5.51 11.11 17.89
C VAL A 32 6.10 9.70 18.07
N ARG A 33 7.34 9.58 18.56
CA ARG A 33 7.96 8.28 18.86
C ARG A 33 7.22 7.54 19.98
N ILE A 34 6.84 8.26 21.04
CA ILE A 34 6.09 7.67 22.15
C ILE A 34 4.68 7.28 21.69
N LEU A 35 3.98 8.18 20.98
CA LEU A 35 2.65 7.90 20.43
C LEU A 35 2.68 6.69 19.47
N ASN A 36 3.72 6.56 18.63
CA ASN A 36 3.88 5.41 17.75
C ASN A 36 3.98 4.08 18.51
N ARG A 37 4.64 4.09 19.67
CA ARG A 37 4.79 2.92 20.53
C ARG A 37 3.48 2.60 21.26
N VAL A 38 2.80 3.62 21.79
CA VAL A 38 1.52 3.46 22.48
C VAL A 38 0.42 2.97 21.52
N ALA A 39 0.42 3.44 20.28
CA ALA A 39 -0.54 3.05 19.25
C ALA A 39 -0.51 1.56 18.88
N ILE A 40 0.52 0.80 19.29
CA ILE A 40 0.58 -0.66 19.09
C ILE A 40 -0.45 -1.34 20.01
N ASP A 41 -0.53 -0.91 21.27
CA ASP A 41 -1.38 -1.54 22.29
C ASP A 41 -2.71 -0.77 22.45
N HIS A 42 -2.71 0.55 22.25
CA HIS A 42 -3.84 1.45 22.50
C HIS A 42 -4.09 2.43 21.32
N PRO A 43 -4.46 1.93 20.12
CA PRO A 43 -4.64 2.77 18.94
C PRO A 43 -5.78 3.79 19.07
N LEU A 44 -6.86 3.45 19.78
CA LEU A 44 -8.02 4.35 19.98
C LEU A 44 -7.66 5.57 20.81
N ALA A 45 -6.91 5.39 21.90
CA ALA A 45 -6.45 6.48 22.74
C ALA A 45 -5.58 7.51 21.98
N VAL A 46 -4.78 7.05 21.02
CA VAL A 46 -3.90 7.91 20.19
C VAL A 46 -4.64 8.54 19.02
N SER A 47 -5.80 8.01 18.61
CA SER A 47 -6.53 8.49 17.43
C SER A 47 -6.95 9.97 17.51
N ASN A 48 -7.12 10.51 18.72
CA ASN A 48 -7.39 11.93 18.96
C ASN A 48 -6.25 12.85 18.50
N CYS A 49 -5.03 12.34 18.35
CA CYS A 49 -3.87 13.09 17.88
C CYS A 49 -3.70 13.02 16.34
N ASN A 50 -4.58 12.33 15.61
CA ASN A 50 -4.39 12.09 14.17
C ASN A 50 -4.29 13.38 13.37
N ILE A 51 -5.14 14.37 13.65
CA ILE A 51 -5.14 15.65 12.92
C ILE A 51 -3.81 16.37 13.11
N ASP A 52 -3.29 16.42 14.34
CA ASP A 52 -1.99 17.03 14.63
C ASP A 52 -0.84 16.26 13.96
N MET A 53 -0.88 14.93 13.99
CA MET A 53 0.13 14.09 13.34
C MET A 53 0.12 14.23 11.81
N GLU A 54 -1.03 14.47 11.18
CA GLU A 54 -1.08 14.71 9.73
C GLU A 54 -0.30 15.97 9.33
N THR A 55 -0.25 16.99 10.18
CA THR A 55 0.58 18.19 9.93
C THR A 55 2.09 17.87 9.91
N LEU A 56 2.49 16.80 10.62
CA LEU A 56 3.88 16.37 10.71
C LEU A 56 4.33 15.53 9.50
N ILE A 57 3.42 15.15 8.59
CA ILE A 57 3.80 14.45 7.35
C ILE A 57 4.72 15.33 6.49
N SER A 58 4.49 16.64 6.51
CA SER A 58 5.29 17.63 5.79
C SER A 58 6.45 18.20 6.64
N ASP A 59 6.80 17.56 7.76
CA ASP A 59 7.91 18.01 8.60
C ASP A 59 9.25 17.91 7.86
N GLN A 60 10.10 18.94 8.00
CA GLN A 60 11.45 18.94 7.44
C GLN A 60 12.30 17.78 7.97
N ASN A 61 12.05 17.35 9.21
CA ASN A 61 12.71 16.18 9.77
C ASN A 61 11.99 14.90 9.33
N ARG A 62 12.62 14.17 8.41
CA ARG A 62 12.06 12.93 7.85
C ARG A 62 11.82 11.83 8.89
N SER A 63 12.57 11.81 9.99
CA SER A 63 12.30 10.84 11.07
C SER A 63 10.97 11.14 11.78
N ILE A 64 10.61 12.43 11.93
CA ILE A 64 9.32 12.84 12.48
C ILE A 64 8.19 12.45 11.53
N ALA A 65 8.31 12.81 10.24
CA ALA A 65 7.31 12.48 9.22
C ALA A 65 7.10 10.96 9.08
N THR A 66 8.19 10.19 9.06
CA THR A 66 8.17 8.71 9.04
C THR A 66 7.39 8.13 10.21
N LEU A 67 7.68 8.60 11.43
CA LEU A 67 6.98 8.15 12.63
C LEU A 67 5.51 8.60 12.64
N ALA A 68 5.21 9.80 12.14
CA ALA A 68 3.84 10.30 12.04
C ALA A 68 3.01 9.42 11.11
N ILE A 69 3.49 9.13 9.90
CA ILE A 69 2.82 8.23 8.94
C ILE A 69 2.64 6.84 9.53
N THR A 70 3.70 6.28 10.12
CA THR A 70 3.63 4.94 10.74
C THR A 70 2.60 4.90 11.87
N THR A 71 2.43 6.00 12.61
CA THR A 71 1.43 6.09 13.67
C THR A 71 0.03 6.24 13.09
N LEU A 72 -0.16 7.12 12.11
CA LEU A 72 -1.42 7.33 11.41
C LEU A 72 -1.94 6.06 10.73
N LEU A 73 -1.06 5.21 10.21
CA LEU A 73 -1.47 3.92 9.63
C LEU A 73 -1.97 2.93 10.70
N LYS A 74 -1.52 3.04 11.96
CA LYS A 74 -2.01 2.23 13.08
C LYS A 74 -3.32 2.76 13.66
N THR A 75 -3.46 4.09 13.70
CA THR A 75 -4.57 4.81 14.34
C THR A 75 -5.63 5.31 13.35
N GLY A 76 -5.45 5.00 12.05
CA GLY A 76 -6.33 5.44 10.99
C GLY A 76 -7.76 4.91 11.15
N ASN A 77 -8.72 5.78 10.86
CA ASN A 77 -10.13 5.46 10.82
C ASN A 77 -10.65 5.55 9.37
N GLU A 78 -11.86 5.05 9.12
CA GLU A 78 -12.39 4.98 7.76
C GLU A 78 -12.47 6.34 7.06
N SER A 79 -12.79 7.41 7.82
CA SER A 79 -12.91 8.76 7.28
C SER A 79 -11.57 9.42 6.89
N SER A 80 -10.47 9.03 7.51
CA SER A 80 -9.16 9.66 7.28
C SER A 80 -8.36 9.02 6.14
N ILE A 81 -8.72 7.80 5.72
CA ILE A 81 -7.96 7.02 4.72
C ILE A 81 -7.71 7.80 3.44
N ASP A 82 -8.75 8.43 2.88
CA ASP A 82 -8.66 9.11 1.58
C ASP A 82 -7.69 10.30 1.61
N ARG A 83 -7.64 11.01 2.74
CA ARG A 83 -6.71 12.11 2.96
C ARG A 83 -5.29 11.59 3.18
N LEU A 84 -5.15 10.54 3.99
CA LEU A 84 -3.87 9.93 4.30
C LEU A 84 -3.18 9.40 3.03
N MET A 85 -3.90 8.68 2.17
CA MET A 85 -3.36 8.17 0.90
C MET A 85 -2.81 9.30 0.01
N LYS A 86 -3.54 10.42 -0.10
CA LYS A 86 -3.11 11.58 -0.89
C LYS A 86 -1.84 12.23 -0.35
N GLN A 87 -1.73 12.41 0.96
CA GLN A 87 -0.56 13.03 1.59
C GLN A 87 0.68 12.12 1.52
N MET A 88 0.48 10.81 1.56
CA MET A 88 1.58 9.85 1.51
C MET A 88 2.23 9.74 0.14
N SER A 89 1.50 9.97 -0.97
CA SER A 89 2.05 9.81 -2.32
C SER A 89 3.33 10.62 -2.55
N SER A 90 3.37 11.90 -2.13
CA SER A 90 4.58 12.73 -2.26
C SER A 90 5.70 12.29 -1.33
N PHE A 91 5.35 11.79 -0.13
CA PHE A 91 6.32 11.34 0.86
C PHE A 91 7.06 10.08 0.40
N MET A 92 6.39 9.18 -0.35
CA MET A 92 6.99 7.92 -0.81
C MET A 92 8.23 8.14 -1.68
N VAL A 93 8.31 9.25 -2.42
CA VAL A 93 9.46 9.57 -3.29
C VAL A 93 10.71 9.93 -2.47
N GLU A 94 10.53 10.41 -1.23
CA GLU A 94 11.60 11.00 -0.42
C GLU A 94 12.26 10.00 0.54
N ILE A 95 11.86 8.73 0.50
CA ILE A 95 12.28 7.68 1.44
C ILE A 95 12.90 6.48 0.72
N GLY A 96 13.72 5.72 1.46
CA GLY A 96 14.32 4.49 0.97
C GLY A 96 13.33 3.33 0.89
N ASP A 97 13.62 2.36 0.03
CA ASP A 97 12.76 1.21 -0.26
C ASP A 97 12.43 0.36 0.96
N GLU A 98 13.35 0.22 1.91
CA GLU A 98 13.11 -0.49 3.18
C GLU A 98 11.90 0.09 3.93
N PHE A 99 11.80 1.42 3.98
CA PHE A 99 10.65 2.07 4.63
C PHE A 99 9.40 2.05 3.75
N LYS A 100 9.55 2.18 2.42
CA LYS A 100 8.42 2.04 1.49
C LYS A 100 7.72 0.69 1.62
N ILE A 101 8.48 -0.39 1.81
CA ILE A 101 7.94 -1.75 2.04
C ILE A 101 7.07 -1.78 3.31
N VAL A 102 7.53 -1.15 4.41
CA VAL A 102 6.75 -1.07 5.66
C VAL A 102 5.43 -0.32 5.44
N VAL A 103 5.48 0.77 4.66
CA VAL A 103 4.28 1.53 4.29
C VAL A 103 3.30 0.68 3.49
N VAL A 104 3.78 -0.06 2.50
CA VAL A 104 2.94 -0.94 1.66
C VAL A 104 2.24 -2.02 2.48
N ASP A 105 2.98 -2.68 3.39
CA ASP A 105 2.41 -3.69 4.30
C ASP A 105 1.32 -3.09 5.20
N ALA A 106 1.55 -1.89 5.72
CA ALA A 106 0.57 -1.17 6.53
C ALA A 106 -0.68 -0.76 5.73
N VAL A 107 -0.53 -0.29 4.49
CA VAL A 107 -1.67 0.00 3.59
C VAL A 107 -2.46 -1.26 3.27
N HIS A 108 -1.80 -2.37 3.01
CA HIS A 108 -2.46 -3.66 2.79
C HIS A 108 -3.31 -4.06 4.01
N LYS A 109 -2.73 -4.03 5.22
CA LYS A 109 -3.44 -4.31 6.47
C LYS A 109 -4.62 -3.37 6.69
N LEU A 110 -4.47 -2.09 6.35
CA LEU A 110 -5.55 -1.10 6.44
C LEU A 110 -6.69 -1.43 5.47
N CYS A 111 -6.38 -1.93 4.28
CA CYS A 111 -7.40 -2.37 3.31
C CYS A 111 -8.15 -3.61 3.81
N MET A 112 -7.46 -4.54 4.48
CA MET A 112 -8.12 -5.70 5.10
C MET A 112 -9.05 -5.27 6.24
N LYS A 113 -8.68 -4.21 6.97
CA LYS A 113 -9.50 -3.64 8.05
C LYS A 113 -10.69 -2.82 7.54
N PHE A 114 -10.52 -2.08 6.45
CA PHE A 114 -11.54 -1.21 5.86
C PHE A 114 -11.75 -1.52 4.36
N PRO A 115 -12.37 -2.66 4.00
CA PRO A 115 -12.53 -3.09 2.61
C PRO A 115 -13.33 -2.10 1.75
N SER A 116 -14.27 -1.36 2.33
CA SER A 116 -15.06 -0.31 1.65
C SER A 116 -14.19 0.78 1.01
N LYS A 117 -12.96 0.97 1.50
CA LYS A 117 -12.00 1.98 1.04
C LYS A 117 -10.95 1.43 0.07
N PHE A 118 -11.12 0.20 -0.43
CA PHE A 118 -10.15 -0.44 -1.33
C PHE A 118 -9.78 0.42 -2.54
N ARG A 119 -10.72 1.20 -3.10
CA ARG A 119 -10.47 2.02 -4.30
C ARG A 119 -9.36 3.04 -4.09
N SER A 120 -9.38 3.70 -2.93
CA SER A 120 -8.40 4.73 -2.55
C SER A 120 -7.01 4.12 -2.34
N MET A 121 -6.95 3.00 -1.62
CA MET A 121 -5.70 2.29 -1.35
C MET A 121 -5.14 1.61 -2.60
N MET A 122 -6.00 1.05 -3.45
CA MET A 122 -5.61 0.47 -4.74
C MET A 122 -5.04 1.53 -5.67
N ALA A 123 -5.65 2.71 -5.73
CA ALA A 123 -5.14 3.83 -6.50
C ALA A 123 -3.76 4.28 -5.99
N PHE A 124 -3.58 4.37 -4.66
CA PHE A 124 -2.28 4.65 -4.05
C PHE A 124 -1.24 3.60 -4.41
N LEU A 125 -1.53 2.30 -4.18
CA LEU A 125 -0.62 1.18 -4.48
C LEU A 125 -0.24 1.15 -5.97
N SER A 126 -1.20 1.41 -6.86
CA SER A 126 -0.97 1.38 -8.31
C SER A 126 -0.16 2.60 -8.78
N SER A 127 -0.33 3.75 -8.14
CA SER A 127 0.51 4.94 -8.39
C SER A 127 1.96 4.63 -8.06
N ILE A 128 2.23 4.14 -6.84
CA ILE A 128 3.60 3.86 -6.40
C ILE A 128 4.23 2.62 -7.08
N LEU A 129 3.39 1.75 -7.66
CA LEU A 129 3.83 0.64 -8.52
C LEU A 129 4.45 1.14 -9.82
N ARG A 130 4.02 2.29 -10.34
CA ARG A 130 4.55 2.88 -11.58
C ARG A 130 5.85 3.67 -11.37
N ASP A 131 6.10 4.17 -10.17
CA ASP A 131 7.30 4.95 -9.85
C ASP A 131 8.58 4.09 -9.93
N GLU A 132 9.77 4.68 -9.85
CA GLU A 132 11.00 3.89 -9.74
C GLU A 132 11.10 3.17 -8.38
N GLY A 133 11.73 1.99 -8.37
CA GLY A 133 11.96 1.25 -7.14
C GLY A 133 12.57 -0.12 -7.34
N GLY A 134 13.25 -0.62 -6.32
CA GLY A 134 13.90 -1.91 -6.32
C GLY A 134 12.93 -3.09 -6.29
N PHE A 135 13.49 -4.26 -6.59
CA PHE A 135 12.74 -5.52 -6.71
C PHE A 135 11.87 -5.83 -5.49
N ASP A 136 12.44 -5.80 -4.28
CA ASP A 136 11.70 -6.17 -3.05
C ASP A 136 10.54 -5.22 -2.76
N TYR A 137 10.70 -3.94 -3.08
CA TYR A 137 9.64 -2.95 -2.95
C TYR A 137 8.51 -3.20 -3.94
N LYS A 138 8.83 -3.41 -5.23
CA LYS A 138 7.81 -3.74 -6.25
C LYS A 138 7.10 -5.05 -5.94
N LYS A 139 7.84 -6.05 -5.47
CA LYS A 139 7.29 -7.32 -5.00
C LYS A 139 6.32 -7.13 -3.83
N ALA A 140 6.66 -6.28 -2.85
CA ALA A 140 5.76 -5.97 -1.74
C ALA A 140 4.45 -5.34 -2.22
N ILE A 141 4.51 -4.40 -3.18
CA ILE A 141 3.31 -3.77 -3.75
C ILE A 141 2.42 -4.79 -4.47
N ILE A 142 3.01 -5.63 -5.32
CA ILE A 142 2.26 -6.68 -6.03
C ILE A 142 1.62 -7.64 -5.04
N ASN A 143 2.34 -8.08 -4.01
CA ASN A 143 1.78 -8.95 -2.96
C ASN A 143 0.61 -8.28 -2.22
N ALA A 144 0.70 -6.98 -1.93
CA ALA A 144 -0.39 -6.21 -1.34
C ALA A 144 -1.62 -6.16 -2.25
N ILE A 145 -1.43 -5.87 -3.54
CA ILE A 145 -2.51 -5.86 -4.54
C ILE A 145 -3.16 -7.25 -4.65
N LEU A 146 -2.36 -8.31 -4.71
CA LEU A 146 -2.84 -9.69 -4.74
C LEU A 146 -3.65 -10.04 -3.49
N GLY A 147 -3.20 -9.62 -2.30
CA GLY A 147 -3.95 -9.81 -1.07
C GLY A 147 -5.30 -9.09 -1.07
N ILE A 148 -5.36 -7.89 -1.68
CA ILE A 148 -6.62 -7.15 -1.86
C ILE A 148 -7.55 -7.87 -2.83
N VAL A 149 -7.05 -8.31 -3.98
CA VAL A 149 -7.82 -9.06 -5.00
C VAL A 149 -8.46 -10.32 -4.45
N ARG A 150 -7.76 -11.04 -3.56
CA ARG A 150 -8.26 -12.26 -2.92
C ARG A 150 -9.36 -12.00 -1.90
N THR A 151 -9.37 -10.80 -1.30
CA THR A 151 -10.28 -10.46 -0.19
C THR A 151 -11.48 -9.64 -0.67
N VAL A 152 -11.28 -8.77 -1.66
CA VAL A 152 -12.29 -7.82 -2.16
C VAL A 152 -12.55 -8.12 -3.64
N ALA A 153 -13.61 -8.88 -3.92
CA ALA A 153 -13.94 -9.32 -5.28
C ALA A 153 -14.14 -8.14 -6.26
N GLU A 154 -14.74 -7.03 -5.80
CA GLU A 154 -14.94 -5.82 -6.60
C GLU A 154 -13.63 -5.16 -7.06
N SER A 155 -12.51 -5.44 -6.40
CA SER A 155 -11.22 -4.87 -6.76
C SER A 155 -10.55 -5.52 -7.97
N LYS A 156 -11.04 -6.70 -8.38
CA LYS A 156 -10.43 -7.55 -9.42
C LYS A 156 -10.14 -6.80 -10.71
N GLU A 157 -11.15 -6.19 -11.32
CA GLU A 157 -10.97 -5.56 -12.64
C GLU A 157 -10.00 -4.38 -12.61
N THR A 158 -10.06 -3.56 -11.55
CA THR A 158 -9.15 -2.43 -11.36
C THR A 158 -7.72 -2.91 -11.14
N ALA A 159 -7.52 -3.90 -10.26
CA ALA A 159 -6.20 -4.46 -9.97
C ALA A 159 -5.57 -5.11 -11.21
N LEU A 160 -6.31 -5.95 -11.95
CA LEU A 160 -5.79 -6.60 -13.14
C LEU A 160 -5.42 -5.58 -14.22
N THR A 161 -6.18 -4.48 -14.35
CA THR A 161 -5.83 -3.40 -15.29
C THR A 161 -4.50 -2.75 -14.92
N HIS A 162 -4.30 -2.39 -13.65
CA HIS A 162 -3.03 -1.79 -13.20
C HIS A 162 -1.84 -2.73 -13.33
N LEU A 163 -2.04 -4.02 -13.07
CA LEU A 163 -0.99 -5.03 -13.25
C LEU A 163 -0.65 -5.24 -14.73
N CYS A 164 -1.64 -5.16 -15.64
CA CYS A 164 -1.39 -5.18 -17.08
C CYS A 164 -0.53 -4.02 -17.55
N GLU A 165 -0.83 -2.80 -17.09
CA GLU A 165 -0.03 -1.61 -17.40
C GLU A 165 1.39 -1.76 -16.86
N PHE A 166 1.56 -2.28 -15.64
CA PHE A 166 2.88 -2.46 -15.04
C PHE A 166 3.77 -3.43 -15.84
N ILE A 167 3.24 -4.55 -16.32
CA ILE A 167 4.04 -5.51 -17.10
C ILE A 167 4.42 -5.01 -18.49
N GLU A 168 3.94 -3.83 -18.93
CA GLU A 168 4.37 -3.24 -20.20
C GLU A 168 5.82 -2.79 -20.19
N ASP A 169 6.26 -2.21 -19.09
CA ASP A 169 7.59 -1.63 -18.90
C ASP A 169 8.33 -2.28 -17.72
N CYS A 170 7.90 -3.46 -17.26
CA CYS A 170 8.51 -4.13 -16.11
C CYS A 170 9.84 -4.80 -16.48
N GLU A 171 10.93 -4.33 -15.88
CA GLU A 171 12.26 -4.93 -16.01
C GLU A 171 12.45 -6.24 -15.22
N PHE A 172 11.58 -6.51 -14.23
CA PHE A 172 11.73 -7.64 -13.33
C PHE A 172 11.04 -8.90 -13.87
N THR A 173 11.80 -9.76 -14.54
CA THR A 173 11.31 -11.05 -15.10
C THR A 173 10.46 -11.85 -14.12
N TYR A 174 10.88 -11.96 -12.85
CA TYR A 174 10.13 -12.70 -11.83
C TYR A 174 8.76 -12.07 -11.56
N LEU A 175 8.65 -10.75 -11.49
CA LEU A 175 7.37 -10.07 -11.25
C LEU A 175 6.45 -10.18 -12.46
N SER A 176 6.99 -10.01 -13.67
CA SER A 176 6.23 -10.20 -14.92
C SER A 176 5.63 -11.60 -15.02
N THR A 177 6.40 -12.63 -14.71
CA THR A 177 5.89 -14.03 -14.73
C THR A 177 4.79 -14.28 -13.70
N GLN A 178 4.92 -13.74 -12.48
CA GLN A 178 3.88 -13.84 -11.46
C GLN A 178 2.58 -13.15 -11.87
N ILE A 179 2.67 -11.95 -12.44
CA ILE A 179 1.51 -11.22 -12.91
C ILE A 179 0.85 -11.94 -14.08
N LEU A 180 1.63 -12.42 -15.05
CA LEU A 180 1.09 -13.19 -16.17
C LEU A 180 0.34 -14.42 -15.69
N HIS A 181 0.87 -15.16 -14.72
CA HIS A 181 0.19 -16.30 -14.12
C HIS A 181 -1.18 -15.90 -13.53
N LEU A 182 -1.21 -14.83 -12.71
CA LEU A 182 -2.46 -14.28 -12.17
C LEU A 182 -3.46 -13.91 -13.28
N LEU A 183 -2.99 -13.21 -14.32
CA LEU A 183 -3.84 -12.80 -15.45
C LEU A 183 -4.46 -14.04 -16.15
N GLY A 184 -3.69 -15.12 -16.30
CA GLY A 184 -4.19 -16.39 -16.85
C GLY A 184 -5.24 -17.08 -15.96
N GLU A 185 -5.14 -16.93 -14.64
CA GLU A 185 -6.10 -17.53 -13.71
C GLU A 185 -7.40 -16.74 -13.61
N GLU A 186 -7.30 -15.42 -13.42
CA GLU A 186 -8.40 -14.52 -13.09
C GLU A 186 -8.98 -13.78 -14.31
N GLY A 187 -8.15 -13.43 -15.29
CA GLY A 187 -8.56 -12.70 -16.49
C GLY A 187 -9.71 -13.37 -17.29
N PRO A 188 -9.74 -14.70 -17.47
CA PRO A 188 -10.84 -15.38 -18.14
C PRO A 188 -12.20 -15.26 -17.43
N ARG A 189 -12.19 -14.92 -16.12
CA ARG A 189 -13.40 -14.80 -15.29
C ARG A 189 -13.96 -13.37 -15.28
N THR A 190 -13.30 -12.43 -15.94
CA THR A 190 -13.73 -11.02 -16.00
C THR A 190 -14.82 -10.80 -17.04
N ALA A 191 -15.50 -9.65 -16.99
CA ALA A 191 -16.53 -9.32 -17.98
C ALA A 191 -15.96 -9.13 -19.40
N HIS A 192 -14.68 -8.74 -19.51
CA HIS A 192 -14.02 -8.47 -20.80
C HIS A 192 -12.66 -9.17 -20.94
N PRO A 193 -12.62 -10.52 -21.05
CA PRO A 193 -11.38 -11.30 -21.11
C PRO A 193 -10.44 -10.90 -22.25
N ALA A 194 -11.00 -10.51 -23.41
CA ALA A 194 -10.24 -10.13 -24.59
C ALA A 194 -9.25 -8.96 -24.36
N LYS A 195 -9.57 -8.05 -23.43
CA LYS A 195 -8.68 -6.94 -23.05
C LYS A 195 -7.33 -7.46 -22.55
N TYR A 196 -7.34 -8.49 -21.70
CA TYR A 196 -6.15 -9.04 -21.06
C TYR A 196 -5.30 -9.88 -22.03
N ILE A 197 -5.95 -10.56 -22.99
CA ILE A 197 -5.26 -11.34 -24.03
C ILE A 197 -4.27 -10.48 -24.79
N ARG A 198 -4.64 -9.24 -25.16
CA ARG A 198 -3.74 -8.33 -25.87
C ARG A 198 -2.47 -8.02 -25.06
N TYR A 199 -2.61 -7.72 -23.77
CA TYR A 199 -1.46 -7.46 -22.90
C TYR A 199 -0.54 -8.68 -22.78
N ILE A 200 -1.12 -9.87 -22.63
CA ILE A 200 -0.36 -11.12 -22.54
C ILE A 200 0.34 -11.43 -23.86
N TYR A 201 -0.34 -11.27 -24.99
CA TYR A 201 0.19 -11.56 -26.32
C TYR A 201 1.40 -10.68 -26.66
N ASN A 202 1.35 -9.39 -26.31
CA ASN A 202 2.49 -8.49 -26.54
C ASN A 202 3.77 -8.96 -25.83
N ARG A 203 3.64 -9.60 -24.66
CA ARG A 203 4.78 -10.17 -23.91
C ARG A 203 5.39 -11.41 -24.59
N ILE A 204 4.67 -12.06 -25.51
CA ILE A 204 5.23 -13.17 -26.30
C ILE A 204 6.27 -12.68 -27.31
N ILE A 205 6.08 -11.46 -27.82
CA ILE A 205 6.92 -10.90 -28.89
C ILE A 205 8.10 -10.12 -28.31
N LEU A 206 7.87 -9.36 -27.25
CA LEU A 206 8.80 -8.32 -26.79
C LEU A 206 9.78 -8.77 -25.70
N GLU A 207 9.60 -9.97 -25.13
CA GLU A 207 10.26 -10.35 -23.87
C GLU A 207 11.20 -11.56 -23.96
N ASN A 208 11.94 -11.81 -22.88
CA ASN A 208 12.82 -12.96 -22.74
C ASN A 208 12.05 -14.31 -22.66
N ALA A 209 12.78 -15.41 -22.83
CA ALA A 209 12.19 -16.76 -22.91
C ALA A 209 11.31 -17.14 -21.71
N THR A 210 11.68 -16.72 -20.49
CA THR A 210 10.94 -17.05 -19.26
C THR A 210 9.58 -16.36 -19.24
N VAL A 211 9.54 -15.06 -19.57
CA VAL A 211 8.29 -14.29 -19.64
C VAL A 211 7.41 -14.81 -20.78
N ARG A 212 8.00 -15.15 -21.94
CA ARG A 212 7.27 -15.74 -23.07
C ARG A 212 6.60 -17.07 -22.70
N ALA A 213 7.31 -17.95 -22.00
CA ALA A 213 6.75 -19.21 -21.52
C ALA A 213 5.55 -18.99 -20.59
N ALA A 214 5.66 -18.04 -19.64
CA ALA A 214 4.56 -17.68 -18.75
C ALA A 214 3.36 -17.11 -19.54
N ALA A 215 3.61 -16.24 -20.53
CA ALA A 215 2.55 -15.66 -21.36
C ALA A 215 1.80 -16.72 -22.17
N VAL A 216 2.51 -17.69 -22.77
CA VAL A 216 1.90 -18.82 -23.49
C VAL A 216 1.04 -19.66 -22.55
N ALA A 217 1.52 -19.98 -21.35
CA ALA A 217 0.76 -20.71 -20.35
C ALA A 217 -0.52 -19.96 -19.94
N SER A 218 -0.42 -18.64 -19.77
CA SER A 218 -1.58 -17.79 -19.48
C SER A 218 -2.59 -17.80 -20.62
N LEU A 219 -2.16 -17.65 -21.89
CA LEU A 219 -3.07 -17.74 -23.04
C LEU A 219 -3.74 -19.11 -23.16
N ALA A 220 -3.03 -20.20 -22.85
CA ALA A 220 -3.63 -21.53 -22.83
C ALA A 220 -4.78 -21.60 -21.80
N ASN A 221 -4.61 -21.00 -20.62
CA ASN A 221 -5.68 -20.90 -19.63
C ASN A 221 -6.88 -20.07 -20.11
N PHE A 222 -6.66 -19.01 -20.91
CA PHE A 222 -7.75 -18.29 -21.58
C PHE A 222 -8.46 -19.19 -22.60
N GLY A 223 -7.71 -19.88 -23.47
CA GLY A 223 -8.30 -20.78 -24.48
C GLY A 223 -9.12 -21.93 -23.89
N LEU A 224 -8.77 -22.42 -22.70
CA LEU A 224 -9.55 -23.45 -21.99
C LEU A 224 -10.85 -22.92 -21.38
N LYS A 225 -10.91 -21.63 -21.01
CA LYS A 225 -12.04 -21.04 -20.25
C LYS A 225 -12.92 -20.10 -21.09
N CYS A 226 -12.41 -19.61 -22.21
CA CYS A 226 -13.09 -18.70 -23.13
C CYS A 226 -13.00 -19.27 -24.56
N PRO A 227 -13.84 -20.28 -24.90
CA PRO A 227 -13.87 -20.86 -26.24
C PRO A 227 -14.42 -19.91 -27.30
#